data_AF-A0AB39R3L8-F1
#
_entry.id   AF-A0AB39R3L8-F1
#
_cell.length_a   1.000
_cell.length_b   1.000
_cell.length_c   1.000
_cell.angle_alpha   90.00
_cell.angle_beta   90.00
_cell.angle_gamma   90.00
#
_symmetry.space_group_name_H-M   'P 1'
#
loop_
_entity.id
_entity.type
_entity.pdbx_description
1 polymer ?
#
loop_
_entity_poly.entity_id
_entity_poly.type
_entity_poly.pdbx_seq_one_letter_code
_entity_poly.pdbx_strand_id
1 'polypeptide(L)'
;MDPVAQVVIGITTEADSKEKAHNFTLNLGDLPPCSKVTIPAEVVHALGIRMEVNYRIVGVSLADVYGQRWTRLSSGPLLRIEEASAKEKDETPYYQGAINKALFGVMYIAGANGIPGAGNSPVDAPEPLQDCGTDK
;
A
#
# COMPACT_ATOMS: atom_id res chain seq x y z
N MET A 1 13.29 -3.27 -12.22
CA MET A 1 12.62 -2.17 -11.50
C MET A 1 13.66 -1.61 -10.56
N ASP A 2 13.79 -0.29 -10.49
CA ASP A 2 14.71 0.35 -9.55
C ASP A 2 14.30 0.06 -8.10
N PRO A 3 15.17 0.28 -7.10
CA PRO A 3 14.83 0.07 -5.70
C PRO A 3 13.55 0.82 -5.31
N VAL A 4 12.74 0.18 -4.49
CA VAL A 4 11.46 0.74 -4.01
C VAL A 4 11.74 1.68 -2.83
N ALA A 5 11.28 2.92 -2.95
CA ALA A 5 11.34 3.91 -1.88
C ALA A 5 10.03 3.98 -1.08
N GLN A 6 8.87 3.66 -1.69
CA GLN A 6 7.60 3.70 -0.96
C GLN A 6 6.68 2.58 -1.38
N VAL A 7 5.96 2.02 -0.41
CA VAL A 7 4.88 1.05 -0.65
C VAL A 7 3.59 1.56 -0.03
N VAL A 8 2.52 1.55 -0.83
CA VAL A 8 1.16 1.82 -0.39
C VAL A 8 0.30 0.60 -0.67
N ILE A 9 -0.44 0.14 0.34
CA ILE A 9 -1.30 -1.05 0.23
C ILE A 9 -2.75 -0.60 0.23
N GLY A 10 -3.51 -1.06 -0.77
CA GLY A 10 -4.95 -0.86 -0.83
C GLY A 10 -5.67 -1.98 -0.09
N ILE A 11 -6.44 -1.63 0.94
CA ILE A 11 -7.23 -2.55 1.75
C ILE A 11 -8.71 -2.22 1.55
N THR A 12 -9.51 -3.25 1.31
CA THR A 12 -10.98 -3.14 1.30
C THR A 12 -11.58 -4.15 2.26
N THR A 13 -12.76 -3.85 2.78
CA THR A 13 -13.55 -4.80 3.56
C THR A 13 -14.68 -5.37 2.72
N GLU A 14 -14.81 -6.69 2.67
CA GLU A 14 -16.05 -7.31 2.20
C GLU A 14 -17.09 -7.12 3.30
N ALA A 15 -18.07 -6.26 3.04
CA ALA A 15 -19.25 -6.20 3.88
C ALA A 15 -20.22 -7.30 3.41
N ASP A 16 -20.61 -8.21 4.31
CA ASP A 16 -21.70 -9.18 4.08
C ASP A 16 -23.03 -8.51 3.67
N SER A 17 -23.11 -7.19 3.80
CA SER A 17 -24.19 -6.34 3.28
C SER A 17 -23.68 -5.39 2.19
N LYS A 18 -24.40 -5.32 1.06
CA LYS A 18 -24.09 -4.57 -0.17
C LYS A 18 -23.78 -3.06 -0.05
N GLU A 19 -23.80 -2.46 1.14
CA GLU A 19 -23.85 -1.00 1.27
C GLU A 19 -22.64 -0.31 1.91
N LYS A 20 -21.63 -1.01 2.47
CA LYS A 20 -20.50 -0.31 3.12
C LYS A 20 -19.16 -1.02 2.97
N ALA A 21 -18.65 -1.14 1.75
CA ALA A 21 -17.23 -1.42 1.56
C ALA A 21 -16.43 -0.20 2.01
N HIS A 22 -15.62 -0.35 3.06
CA HIS A 22 -14.67 0.67 3.46
C HIS A 22 -13.33 0.40 2.78
N ASN A 23 -12.78 1.44 2.16
CA ASN A 23 -11.48 1.38 1.52
C ASN A 23 -10.49 2.19 2.35
N PHE A 24 -9.26 1.70 2.41
CA PHE A 24 -8.17 2.34 3.11
C PHE A 24 -6.87 2.18 2.36
N THR A 25 -5.99 3.17 2.50
CA THR A 25 -4.60 3.05 2.09
C THR A 25 -3.70 2.97 3.32
N LEU A 26 -2.74 2.06 3.29
CA LEU A 26 -1.67 1.95 4.29
C LEU A 26 -0.34 2.29 3.63
N ASN A 27 0.27 3.41 4.03
CA ASN A 27 1.61 3.79 3.58
C ASN A 27 2.68 3.20 4.50
N LEU A 28 3.54 2.36 3.94
CA LEU A 28 4.62 1.66 4.64
C LEU A 28 5.98 2.37 4.54
N GLY A 29 6.11 3.41 3.70
CA GLY A 29 7.40 4.08 3.49
C GLY A 29 8.47 3.16 2.86
N ASP A 30 9.73 3.43 3.21
CA ASP A 30 10.90 2.70 2.71
C ASP A 30 10.93 1.28 3.28
N LEU A 31 10.89 0.29 2.39
CA LEU A 31 11.07 -1.12 2.74
C LEU A 31 12.41 -1.63 2.18
N PRO A 32 13.21 -2.39 2.95
CA PRO A 32 14.38 -3.03 2.41
C PRO A 32 14.00 -3.94 1.22
N PRO A 33 14.85 -4.06 0.19
CA PRO A 33 14.63 -5.00 -0.90
C PRO A 33 14.35 -6.41 -0.38
N CYS A 34 13.43 -7.13 -1.03
CA CYS A 34 13.07 -8.50 -0.68
C CYS A 34 12.61 -8.67 0.78
N SER A 35 11.83 -7.74 1.28
CA SER A 35 11.24 -7.89 2.60
C SER A 35 9.84 -8.44 2.54
N LYS A 36 9.49 -9.25 3.52
CA LYS A 36 8.11 -9.58 3.86
C LYS A 36 7.64 -8.64 4.96
N VAL A 37 6.55 -7.94 4.70
CA VAL A 37 5.86 -7.13 5.71
C VAL A 37 4.57 -7.85 6.08
N THR A 38 4.37 -8.08 7.37
CA THR A 38 3.11 -8.58 7.91
C THR A 38 2.28 -7.39 8.35
N ILE A 39 1.03 -7.31 7.86
CA ILE A 39 0.07 -6.29 8.29
C ILE A 39 -0.81 -6.93 9.37
N PRO A 40 -0.61 -6.63 10.66
CA PRO A 40 -1.39 -7.24 11.71
C PRO A 40 -2.82 -6.66 11.73
N ALA A 41 -3.78 -7.43 12.24
CA ALA A 41 -5.20 -7.07 12.23
C ALA A 41 -5.49 -5.80 13.04
N GLU A 42 -4.62 -5.44 13.98
CA GLU A 42 -4.69 -4.24 14.79
C GLU A 42 -4.51 -2.95 13.97
N VAL A 43 -3.73 -3.00 12.88
CA VAL A 43 -3.64 -1.90 11.90
C VAL A 43 -5.01 -1.69 11.25
N VAL A 44 -5.72 -2.77 10.96
CA VAL A 44 -7.06 -2.76 10.41
C VAL A 44 -8.06 -2.15 11.41
N HIS A 45 -7.88 -2.36 12.72
CA HIS A 45 -8.69 -1.68 13.74
C HIS A 45 -8.37 -0.19 13.89
N ALA A 46 -7.11 0.21 13.76
CA ALA A 46 -6.70 1.62 13.74
C ALA A 46 -7.30 2.37 12.54
N LEU A 47 -7.60 1.64 11.46
CA LEU A 47 -8.33 2.13 10.29
C LEU A 47 -9.85 2.21 10.52
N GLY A 48 -10.35 1.94 11.72
CA GLY A 48 -11.79 2.01 12.04
C GLY A 48 -12.61 0.82 11.53
N ILE A 49 -11.95 -0.25 11.08
CA ILE A 49 -12.61 -1.50 10.69
C ILE A 49 -12.81 -2.36 11.94
N ARG A 50 -14.05 -2.79 12.19
CA ARG A 50 -14.36 -3.68 13.31
C ARG A 50 -13.75 -5.07 13.07
N MET A 51 -13.27 -5.72 14.13
CA MET A 51 -12.52 -7.01 14.07
C MET A 51 -13.24 -8.15 13.33
N GLU A 52 -14.54 -8.03 13.13
CA GLU A 52 -15.39 -9.07 12.53
C GLU A 52 -15.53 -8.95 11.01
N VAL A 53 -14.87 -7.97 10.38
CA VAL A 53 -15.01 -7.75 8.93
C VAL A 53 -13.84 -8.39 8.18
N ASN A 54 -14.17 -9.30 7.25
CA ASN A 54 -13.18 -9.87 6.33
C ASN A 54 -12.55 -8.75 5.49
N TYR A 55 -11.24 -8.57 5.60
CA TYR A 55 -10.50 -7.63 4.78
C TYR A 55 -9.80 -8.35 3.62
N ARG A 56 -9.62 -7.62 2.53
CA ARG A 56 -8.93 -8.06 1.33
C ARG A 56 -7.93 -7.00 0.88
N ILE A 57 -6.75 -7.46 0.50
CA ILE A 57 -5.78 -6.60 -0.21
C ILE A 57 -6.25 -6.46 -1.65
N VAL A 58 -6.60 -5.24 -2.05
CA VAL A 58 -7.03 -4.91 -3.41
C VAL A 58 -5.84 -4.89 -4.35
N GLY A 59 -4.71 -4.36 -3.88
CA GLY A 59 -3.47 -4.24 -4.63
C GLY A 59 -2.42 -3.47 -3.86
N VAL A 60 -1.30 -3.23 -4.52
CA VAL A 60 -0.17 -2.45 -4.00
C VAL A 60 0.23 -1.38 -5.00
N SER A 61 0.63 -0.22 -4.51
CA SER A 61 1.31 0.82 -5.27
C SER A 61 2.72 0.99 -4.74
N LEU A 62 3.68 1.15 -5.65
CA LEU A 62 5.11 1.23 -5.38
C LEU A 62 5.62 2.53 -5.97
N ALA A 63 6.50 3.24 -5.26
CA ALA A 63 7.33 4.29 -5.84
C ALA A 63 8.78 3.82 -5.87
N ASP A 64 9.44 3.99 -7.02
CA ASP A 64 10.89 3.79 -7.08
C ASP A 64 11.65 5.00 -6.49
N VAL A 65 12.97 4.86 -6.34
CA VAL A 65 13.87 5.93 -5.87
C VAL A 65 13.85 7.20 -6.72
N TYR A 66 13.35 7.13 -7.96
CA TYR A 66 13.18 8.27 -8.87
C TYR A 66 11.76 8.87 -8.81
N GLY A 67 10.89 8.36 -7.94
CA GLY A 67 9.52 8.81 -7.79
C GLY A 67 8.55 8.31 -8.87
N GLN A 68 8.96 7.37 -9.74
CA GLN A 68 8.02 6.75 -10.66
C GLN A 68 7.11 5.78 -9.90
N ARG A 69 5.80 5.91 -10.12
CA ARG A 69 4.79 5.15 -9.38
C ARG A 69 4.13 4.07 -10.22
N TRP A 70 4.06 2.88 -9.68
CA TRP A 70 3.56 1.69 -10.35
C TRP A 70 2.52 1.02 -9.43
N THR A 71 1.45 0.47 -9.97
CA THR A 71 0.38 -0.18 -9.21
C THR A 71 0.11 -1.56 -9.76
N ARG A 72 -0.03 -2.54 -8.87
CA ARG A 72 -0.46 -3.88 -9.19
C ARG A 72 -1.69 -4.24 -8.38
N LEU A 73 -2.81 -4.47 -9.06
CA LEU A 73 -3.99 -5.04 -8.44
C LEU A 73 -3.76 -6.52 -8.11
N SER A 74 -4.47 -7.05 -7.12
CA SER A 74 -4.37 -8.42 -6.64
C SER A 74 -4.55 -9.47 -7.74
N SER A 75 -5.33 -9.15 -8.79
CA SER A 75 -5.60 -10.02 -9.94
C SER A 75 -5.00 -9.54 -11.26
N GLY A 76 -4.04 -8.60 -11.24
CA GLY A 76 -3.61 -7.89 -12.45
C GLY A 76 -2.09 -7.80 -12.64
N PRO A 77 -1.67 -7.28 -13.82
CA PRO A 77 -0.28 -6.92 -14.07
C PRO A 77 0.11 -5.67 -13.26
N LEU A 78 1.42 -5.44 -13.18
CA LEU A 78 2.00 -4.21 -12.66
C LEU A 78 1.93 -3.14 -13.75
N LEU A 79 1.30 -2.00 -13.46
CA LEU A 79 1.02 -0.91 -14.40
C LEU A 79 1.63 0.40 -13.90
N ARG A 80 2.22 1.18 -14.80
CA ARG A 80 2.74 2.51 -14.45
C ARG A 80 1.59 3.51 -14.27
N ILE A 81 1.67 4.38 -13.26
CA ILE A 81 0.77 5.50 -13.06
C ILE A 81 1.29 6.70 -13.88
N GLU A 82 0.62 7.03 -14.98
CA GLU A 82 1.06 8.08 -15.90
C GLU A 82 0.99 9.50 -15.31
N GLU A 83 0.06 9.74 -14.38
CA GLU A 83 -0.21 11.05 -13.79
C GLU A 83 0.88 11.50 -12.78
N ALA A 84 1.84 10.66 -12.43
CA ALA A 84 2.85 10.95 -11.42
C ALA A 84 4.19 11.44 -12.02
N SER A 85 4.43 12.76 -12.05
CA SER A 85 5.70 13.30 -12.53
C SER A 85 6.83 13.09 -11.51
N ALA A 86 8.01 12.65 -11.96
CA ALA A 86 9.16 12.25 -11.13
C ALA A 86 9.84 13.36 -10.29
N LYS A 87 9.27 14.58 -10.20
CA LYS A 87 9.98 15.77 -9.69
C LYS A 87 9.58 16.27 -8.31
N GLU A 88 8.56 15.70 -7.68
CA GLU A 88 8.12 16.15 -6.36
C GLU A 88 8.13 14.96 -5.40
N LYS A 89 9.18 14.89 -4.57
CA LYS A 89 9.39 13.82 -3.58
C LYS A 89 8.41 13.87 -2.40
N ASP A 90 7.63 14.94 -2.28
CA ASP A 90 6.80 15.19 -1.09
C ASP A 90 5.32 15.19 -1.45
N GLU A 91 4.64 14.13 -1.02
CA GLU A 91 3.31 14.09 -0.39
C GLU A 91 2.23 15.11 -0.82
N THR A 92 2.16 15.53 -2.08
CA THR A 92 1.01 16.34 -2.52
C THR A 92 -0.25 15.47 -2.61
N PRO A 93 -1.43 15.99 -2.21
CA PRO A 93 -2.71 15.27 -2.25
C PRO A 93 -3.06 14.71 -3.65
N TYR A 94 -2.39 15.22 -4.69
CA TYR A 94 -2.52 14.77 -6.07
C TYR A 94 -2.07 13.32 -6.29
N TYR A 95 -0.92 12.91 -5.73
CA TYR A 95 -0.42 11.53 -5.91
C TYR A 95 -1.26 10.52 -5.14
N GLN A 96 -1.72 10.87 -3.94
CA GLN A 96 -2.61 10.01 -3.18
C GLN A 96 -3.92 9.78 -3.96
N GLY A 97 -4.43 10.82 -4.63
CA GLY A 97 -5.57 10.71 -5.55
C GLY A 97 -5.34 9.72 -6.70
N ALA A 98 -4.18 9.79 -7.36
CA ALA A 98 -3.83 8.89 -8.45
C ALA A 98 -3.64 7.44 -7.97
N ILE A 99 -3.00 7.23 -6.81
CA ILE A 99 -2.85 5.90 -6.18
C ILE A 99 -4.22 5.33 -5.81
N ASN A 100 -5.07 6.12 -5.16
CA ASN A 100 -6.43 5.73 -4.79
C ASN A 100 -7.25 5.36 -6.03
N LYS A 101 -7.16 6.19 -7.10
CA LYS A 101 -7.86 5.94 -8.37
C LYS A 101 -7.37 4.65 -9.02
N ALA A 102 -6.07 4.39 -9.01
CA ALA A 102 -5.49 3.17 -9.55
C ALA A 102 -5.90 1.91 -8.75
N LEU A 103 -5.94 2.00 -7.42
CA LEU A 103 -6.26 0.86 -6.55
C LEU A 103 -7.76 0.58 -6.45
N PHE A 104 -8.60 1.62 -6.42
CA PHE A 104 -10.02 1.50 -6.05
C PHE A 104 -10.99 2.18 -7.04
N GLY A 105 -10.48 2.87 -8.06
CA GLY A 105 -11.31 3.62 -9.01
C GLY A 105 -11.86 4.95 -8.48
N VAL A 106 -11.44 5.41 -7.30
CA VAL A 106 -11.90 6.66 -6.66
C VAL A 106 -10.72 7.48 -6.15
N MET A 107 -10.83 8.83 -6.16
CA MET A 107 -9.69 9.70 -5.78
C MET A 107 -9.54 9.90 -4.26
N TYR A 108 -10.64 9.86 -3.50
CA TYR A 108 -10.64 10.21 -2.08
C TYR A 108 -10.99 9.00 -1.22
N ILE A 109 -10.05 8.60 -0.36
CA ILE A 109 -10.16 7.45 0.53
C ILE A 109 -9.43 7.80 1.83
N ALA A 110 -9.86 7.22 2.95
CA ALA A 110 -9.13 7.31 4.20
C ALA A 110 -7.73 6.66 4.07
N GLY A 111 -6.74 7.28 4.69
CA GLY A 111 -5.37 6.76 4.74
C GLY A 111 -4.89 6.60 6.16
N ALA A 112 -4.00 5.64 6.38
CA ALA A 112 -3.13 5.59 7.54
C ALA A 112 -1.68 5.35 7.14
N ASN A 113 -0.78 5.73 8.04
CA ASN A 113 0.64 5.49 7.92
C ASN A 113 1.02 4.39 8.92
N GLY A 114 1.81 3.43 8.47
CA GLY A 114 2.38 2.39 9.32
C GLY A 114 3.83 2.20 8.93
N ILE A 115 4.75 2.87 9.63
CA ILE A 115 6.19 2.77 9.37
C ILE A 115 6.70 1.47 9.99
N PRO A 116 7.09 0.46 9.20
CA PRO A 116 7.44 -0.85 9.74
C PRO A 116 8.62 -0.78 10.72
N GLY A 117 8.46 -1.39 11.89
CA GLY A 117 9.52 -1.48 12.90
C GLY A 117 9.77 -0.22 13.73
N ALA A 118 9.03 0.88 13.51
CA ALA A 118 9.10 2.04 14.39
C ALA A 118 8.46 1.73 15.76
N GLY A 119 9.01 2.27 16.86
CA GLY A 119 8.62 1.89 18.22
C GLY A 119 7.16 2.10 18.61
N ASN A 120 6.42 2.94 17.88
CA ASN A 120 4.97 3.17 18.05
C ASN A 120 4.15 2.70 16.84
N SER A 121 4.77 1.97 15.91
CA SER A 121 4.08 1.49 14.72
C SER A 121 3.30 0.22 15.03
N PRO A 122 2.05 0.11 14.55
CA PRO A 122 1.33 -1.14 14.59
C PRO A 122 1.83 -2.14 13.55
N VAL A 123 2.80 -1.78 12.69
CA VAL A 123 3.37 -2.68 11.68
C VAL A 123 4.75 -3.13 12.13
N ASP A 124 4.95 -4.43 12.21
CA ASP A 124 6.22 -5.05 12.61
C ASP A 124 7.36 -4.69 11.65
N ALA A 125 8.59 -4.84 12.13
CA ALA A 125 9.76 -4.69 11.28
C ALA A 125 9.72 -5.70 10.11
N PRO A 126 10.14 -5.32 8.90
CA PRO A 126 10.13 -6.23 7.76
C PRO A 126 11.07 -7.42 7.98
N GLU A 127 10.62 -8.62 7.63
CA GLU A 127 11.45 -9.83 7.65
C GLU A 127 12.21 -9.97 6.33
N PRO A 128 13.53 -10.23 6.33
CA PRO A 128 14.26 -10.51 5.11
C PRO A 128 13.78 -11.84 4.52
N LEU A 129 13.45 -11.85 3.23
CA LEU A 129 13.18 -13.08 2.51
C LEU A 129 14.52 -13.78 2.21
N GLN A 130 14.59 -15.08 2.49
CA GLN A 130 15.78 -15.90 2.22
C GLN A 130 16.08 -16.04 0.72
N ASP A 131 15.09 -15.84 -0.13
CA ASP A 131 15.18 -16.07 -1.57
C ASP A 131 14.57 -14.86 -2.31
N CYS A 132 15.42 -13.91 -2.67
CA CYS A 132 15.05 -12.69 -3.41
C CYS A 132 14.59 -12.94 -4.86
N GLY A 133 14.51 -14.20 -5.30
CA GLY A 133 14.58 -14.52 -6.72
C GLY A 133 16.03 -14.37 -7.17
N THR A 134 16.60 -15.47 -7.62
CA THR A 134 18.00 -15.60 -8.06
C THR A 134 18.41 -14.52 -9.05
N ASP A 135 19.60 -13.96 -8.83
CA ASP A 135 20.53 -13.58 -9.90
C ASP A 135 20.38 -14.54 -11.10
N LYS A 136 19.80 -14.03 -12.18
CA LYS A 136 19.99 -14.52 -13.55
C LYS A 136 19.93 -13.34 -14.51
#